data_AF-A0A815SS40-F1
#
_entry.id   AF-A0A815SS40-F1
#
_cell.length_a   1.000
_cell.length_b   1.000
_cell.length_c   1.000
_cell.angle_alpha   90.00
_cell.angle_beta   90.00
_cell.angle_gamma   90.00
#
_symmetry.space_group_name_H-M   'P 1'
#
loop_
_entity.id
_entity.type
_entity.pdbx_description
1 polymer ?
#
loop_
_entity_poly.entity_id
_entity_poly.type
_entity_poly.pdbx_seq_one_letter_code
_entity_poly.pdbx_strand_id
1 'polypeptide(L)'
;MANSREGSRNVSREQSRNASRESSVSERASNVGLTTQLSKTSINESSTVINPDPSNTSFDEEKTQARVHALIEEYTENYSESTDRPVKEALEDLSLFRTPSLDQQAIIVRELFSNVFEAKPRARKAVGHLLDAALNDEIISTDAFTSGFKMTVEAAPDYAVDIPLIWQYIGEIIGAFIGAPTSNMSLIKQILQSAPDDKSKQLFQYIIRYATEFSSQSRIQKFWQTSGFSINDVLKSDLIDSSFTKEYDWLSDTPESEPSTPQTKENVSPRADSQLVKLFKSVNDQGTTVTDPEIIAYIREVRK
;
A
#
# COMPACT_ATOMS: atom_id res chain seq x y z
N MET A 1 -23.33 64.14 19.28
CA MET A 1 -22.37 64.53 18.22
C MET A 1 -22.04 63.23 17.49
N ALA A 2 -22.57 62.91 16.30
CA ALA A 2 -22.57 63.63 15.00
C ALA A 2 -21.13 63.87 14.49
N ASN A 3 -20.71 63.55 13.26
CA ASN A 3 -21.37 63.02 12.04
C ASN A 3 -20.27 62.30 11.18
N SER A 4 -20.49 61.16 10.52
CA SER A 4 -21.12 60.94 9.18
C SER A 4 -20.31 61.36 7.93
N ARG A 5 -20.03 60.39 7.05
CA ARG A 5 -19.84 60.40 5.58
C ARG A 5 -19.22 59.04 5.18
N GLU A 6 -19.88 58.07 4.55
CA GLU A 6 -20.96 58.02 3.55
C GLU A 6 -20.52 58.42 2.12
N GLY A 7 -20.69 57.48 1.18
CA GLY A 7 -20.27 57.58 -0.22
C GLY A 7 -20.77 56.38 -1.04
N SER A 8 -22.02 56.44 -1.49
CA SER A 8 -22.72 55.37 -2.25
C SER A 8 -23.00 55.78 -3.72
N ARG A 9 -23.51 54.82 -4.51
CA ARG A 9 -24.04 54.89 -5.92
C ARG A 9 -23.02 54.51 -7.01
N ASN A 10 -23.36 53.81 -8.10
CA ASN A 10 -24.57 53.09 -8.60
C ASN A 10 -24.04 51.92 -9.50
N VAL A 11 -24.60 50.71 -9.68
CA VAL A 11 -25.96 50.17 -9.94
C VAL A 11 -26.49 50.43 -11.38
N SER A 12 -26.98 49.36 -12.05
CA SER A 12 -27.66 49.28 -13.39
C SER A 12 -26.75 49.34 -14.64
N ARG A 13 -27.01 48.74 -15.83
CA ARG A 13 -28.07 47.88 -16.45
C ARG A 13 -27.59 47.44 -17.87
N GLU A 14 -28.13 46.50 -18.68
CA GLU A 14 -29.21 45.49 -18.56
C GLU A 14 -29.05 44.31 -19.59
N GLN A 15 -29.21 43.07 -19.13
CA GLN A 15 -29.96 41.92 -19.72
C GLN A 15 -30.33 41.86 -21.24
N SER A 16 -30.04 40.71 -21.89
CA SER A 16 -30.75 40.15 -23.07
C SER A 16 -30.36 38.65 -23.16
N ARG A 17 -31.21 37.64 -22.96
CA ARG A 17 -32.41 37.18 -23.71
C ARG A 17 -32.16 36.82 -25.18
N ASN A 18 -32.16 35.52 -25.47
CA ASN A 18 -32.98 34.93 -26.53
C ASN A 18 -33.19 33.41 -26.28
N ALA A 19 -34.27 32.86 -26.83
CA ALA A 19 -34.73 31.47 -26.65
C ALA A 19 -35.34 30.94 -27.96
N SER A 20 -35.79 29.67 -27.98
CA SER A 20 -36.35 28.90 -29.12
C SER A 20 -35.27 28.19 -29.98
N ARG A 21 -35.49 27.00 -30.58
CA ARG A 21 -36.70 26.16 -30.71
C ARG A 21 -36.35 24.68 -31.03
N GLU A 22 -37.15 23.79 -30.46
CA GLU A 22 -37.71 22.49 -30.89
C GLU A 22 -37.27 21.75 -32.18
N SER A 23 -37.31 20.40 -32.08
CA SER A 23 -37.64 19.38 -33.11
C SER A 23 -36.59 19.10 -34.22
N SER A 24 -36.54 17.94 -34.90
CA SER A 24 -37.34 16.70 -34.80
C SER A 24 -36.61 15.48 -35.40
N VAL A 25 -37.10 14.29 -35.03
CA VAL A 25 -36.93 12.96 -35.63
C VAL A 25 -36.76 12.95 -37.17
N SER A 26 -35.90 12.06 -37.67
CA SER A 26 -36.15 11.41 -38.96
C SER A 26 -35.66 9.95 -38.96
N GLU A 27 -36.54 9.05 -39.36
CA GLU A 27 -36.37 7.59 -39.39
C GLU A 27 -36.48 7.12 -40.87
N ARG A 28 -36.01 5.89 -41.15
CA ARG A 28 -36.53 5.02 -42.25
C ARG A 28 -36.10 5.37 -43.71
N ALA A 29 -35.95 4.46 -44.68
CA ALA A 29 -35.49 3.05 -44.75
C ALA A 29 -35.40 2.62 -46.25
N SER A 30 -35.00 1.36 -46.50
CA SER A 30 -35.61 0.43 -47.50
C SER A 30 -34.88 0.04 -48.79
N ASN A 31 -35.00 -1.28 -49.08
CA ASN A 31 -34.97 -2.01 -50.36
C ASN A 31 -33.59 -2.34 -51.01
N VAL A 32 -33.20 -3.57 -51.39
CA VAL A 32 -33.81 -4.91 -51.72
C VAL A 32 -33.85 -5.23 -53.23
N GLY A 33 -33.17 -6.34 -53.61
CA GLY A 33 -33.34 -7.12 -54.86
C GLY A 33 -32.21 -6.97 -55.91
N LEU A 34 -31.83 -7.99 -56.71
CA LEU A 34 -32.13 -9.44 -56.71
C LEU A 34 -31.15 -10.20 -57.68
N THR A 35 -30.73 -11.44 -57.38
CA THR A 35 -30.48 -12.63 -58.27
C THR A 35 -29.82 -12.43 -59.67
N THR A 36 -28.73 -13.11 -60.13
CA THR A 36 -28.38 -14.57 -60.23
C THR A 36 -26.89 -14.69 -60.66
N GLN A 37 -26.07 -15.69 -60.31
CA GLN A 37 -25.92 -17.00 -61.01
C GLN A 37 -24.93 -17.90 -60.24
N LEU A 38 -25.03 -19.22 -60.41
CA LEU A 38 -24.26 -20.22 -59.66
C LEU A 38 -22.89 -20.56 -60.27
N SER A 39 -21.95 -20.96 -59.42
CA SER A 39 -20.90 -21.95 -59.75
C SER A 39 -20.52 -22.71 -58.47
N LYS A 40 -20.62 -24.05 -58.50
CA LYS A 40 -20.39 -24.92 -57.35
C LYS A 40 -18.92 -25.36 -57.29
N THR A 41 -18.25 -25.16 -56.16
CA THR A 41 -17.11 -25.98 -55.74
C THR A 41 -17.16 -26.14 -54.22
N SER A 42 -17.38 -27.37 -53.75
CA SER A 42 -17.45 -27.65 -52.31
C SER A 42 -16.05 -27.67 -51.69
N ILE A 43 -15.83 -26.84 -50.68
CA ILE A 43 -14.70 -26.95 -49.74
C ILE A 43 -15.29 -26.80 -48.33
N ASN A 44 -14.92 -27.70 -47.42
CA ASN A 44 -15.47 -27.75 -46.06
C ASN A 44 -15.19 -26.46 -45.28
N GLU A 45 -16.24 -25.80 -44.81
CA GLU A 45 -16.17 -24.95 -43.61
C GLU A 45 -16.03 -25.85 -42.37
N SER A 46 -14.80 -26.12 -41.97
CA SER A 46 -14.55 -26.46 -40.57
C SER A 46 -14.47 -25.16 -39.77
N SER A 47 -15.57 -24.80 -39.13
CA SER A 47 -15.55 -23.81 -38.05
C SER A 47 -14.63 -24.30 -36.94
N THR A 48 -13.37 -23.85 -36.93
CA THR A 48 -12.47 -24.03 -35.80
C THR A 48 -13.03 -23.23 -34.63
N VAL A 49 -13.76 -23.93 -33.76
CA VAL A 49 -14.06 -23.45 -32.41
C VAL A 49 -12.72 -23.27 -31.71
N ILE A 50 -12.24 -22.03 -31.67
CA ILE A 50 -11.10 -21.66 -30.83
C ILE A 50 -11.60 -21.74 -29.40
N ASN A 51 -11.44 -22.91 -28.77
CA ASN A 51 -11.44 -23.00 -27.32
C ASN A 51 -10.33 -22.06 -26.83
N PRO A 52 -10.63 -21.06 -25.99
CA PRO A 52 -9.60 -20.37 -25.26
C PRO A 52 -9.08 -21.34 -24.21
N ASP A 53 -7.99 -22.04 -24.53
CA ASP A 53 -7.21 -22.76 -23.55
C ASP A 53 -6.69 -21.72 -22.52
N PRO A 54 -7.12 -21.78 -21.25
CA PRO A 54 -6.75 -20.77 -20.25
C PRO A 54 -5.27 -20.84 -19.86
N SER A 55 -4.50 -21.81 -20.38
CA SER A 55 -3.08 -22.01 -20.04
C SER A 55 -2.09 -21.20 -20.88
N ASN A 56 -2.52 -20.41 -21.89
CA ASN A 56 -1.59 -19.70 -22.79
C ASN A 56 -2.00 -18.25 -23.13
N THR A 57 -2.47 -17.49 -22.13
CA THR A 57 -2.43 -16.02 -22.21
C THR A 57 -1.02 -15.54 -21.91
N SER A 58 -0.29 -15.06 -22.93
CA SER A 58 0.96 -14.31 -22.71
C SER A 58 0.72 -13.20 -21.69
N PHE A 59 1.66 -13.00 -20.77
CA PHE A 59 1.66 -11.83 -19.93
C PHE A 59 1.77 -10.57 -20.80
N ASP A 60 0.99 -9.56 -20.44
CA ASP A 60 0.85 -8.29 -21.15
C ASP A 60 1.19 -7.19 -20.15
N GLU A 61 2.41 -6.65 -20.28
CA GLU A 61 2.96 -5.68 -19.34
C GLU A 61 2.17 -4.37 -19.40
N GLU A 62 1.89 -3.83 -20.58
CA GLU A 62 1.10 -2.60 -20.78
C GLU A 62 -0.30 -2.71 -20.14
N LYS A 63 -0.98 -3.83 -20.36
CA LYS A 63 -2.28 -4.10 -19.72
C LYS A 63 -2.19 -4.28 -18.21
N THR A 64 -1.05 -4.77 -17.70
CA THR A 64 -0.80 -4.89 -16.26
C THR A 64 -0.55 -3.51 -15.65
N GLN A 65 0.24 -2.66 -16.31
CA GLN A 65 0.49 -1.28 -15.93
C GLN A 65 -0.82 -0.48 -15.85
N ALA A 66 -1.65 -0.53 -16.90
CA ALA A 66 -2.94 0.16 -16.94
C ALA A 66 -3.90 -0.27 -15.81
N ARG A 67 -3.85 -1.55 -15.40
CA ARG A 67 -4.65 -2.08 -14.27
C ARG A 67 -4.12 -1.62 -12.92
N VAL A 68 -2.81 -1.68 -12.70
CA VAL A 68 -2.19 -1.22 -11.45
C VAL A 68 -2.38 0.30 -11.29
N HIS A 69 -2.30 1.08 -12.37
CA HIS A 69 -2.59 2.51 -12.36
C HIS A 69 -4.00 2.81 -11.84
N ALA A 70 -5.03 2.18 -12.44
CA ALA A 70 -6.43 2.39 -12.03
C ALA A 70 -6.69 1.95 -10.58
N LEU A 71 -6.12 0.82 -10.15
CA LEU A 71 -6.19 0.34 -8.78
C LEU A 71 -5.58 1.34 -7.79
N ILE A 72 -4.39 1.87 -8.10
CA ILE A 72 -3.72 2.86 -7.25
C ILE A 72 -4.48 4.19 -7.21
N GLU A 73 -5.06 4.63 -8.32
CA GLU A 73 -5.90 5.85 -8.34
C GLU A 73 -7.11 5.69 -7.40
N GLU A 74 -7.90 4.62 -7.55
CA GLU A 74 -9.07 4.36 -6.70
C GLU A 74 -8.69 4.14 -5.22
N TYR A 75 -7.64 3.36 -4.96
CA TYR A 75 -7.15 3.09 -3.61
C TYR A 75 -6.67 4.36 -2.90
N THR A 76 -5.87 5.19 -3.58
CA THR A 76 -5.26 6.36 -2.93
C THR A 76 -6.23 7.53 -2.71
N GLU A 77 -7.26 7.67 -3.55
CA GLU A 77 -8.34 8.63 -3.34
C GLU A 77 -9.25 8.21 -2.17
N ASN A 78 -9.57 6.91 -2.04
CA ASN A 78 -10.40 6.38 -0.95
C ASN A 78 -9.63 6.08 0.35
N TYR A 79 -8.28 6.07 0.31
CA TYR A 79 -7.42 5.70 1.45
C TYR A 79 -7.76 6.48 2.71
N SER A 80 -7.88 5.77 3.83
CA SER A 80 -8.05 6.36 5.17
C SER A 80 -7.30 5.56 6.23
N GLU A 81 -6.70 6.26 7.18
CA GLU A 81 -5.98 5.66 8.32
C GLU A 81 -6.94 5.14 9.42
N SER A 82 -8.23 5.45 9.31
CA SER A 82 -9.25 5.06 10.29
C SER A 82 -9.98 3.76 9.94
N THR A 83 -9.70 3.16 8.78
CA THR A 83 -10.40 1.95 8.32
C THR A 83 -9.58 1.19 7.27
N ASP A 84 -9.49 -0.12 7.44
CA ASP A 84 -8.77 -0.99 6.51
C ASP A 84 -9.56 -1.31 5.23
N ARG A 85 -10.79 -0.79 5.07
CA ARG A 85 -11.66 -1.12 3.92
C ARG A 85 -10.98 -0.86 2.57
N PRO A 86 -10.40 0.33 2.28
CA PRO A 86 -9.75 0.59 1.00
C PRO A 86 -8.55 -0.33 0.76
N VAL A 87 -7.84 -0.71 1.83
CA VAL A 87 -6.71 -1.67 1.74
C VAL A 87 -7.23 -3.04 1.31
N LYS A 88 -8.32 -3.52 1.93
CA LYS A 88 -8.92 -4.83 1.59
C LYS A 88 -9.44 -4.87 0.16
N GLU A 89 -10.12 -3.82 -0.28
CA GLU A 89 -10.60 -3.70 -1.67
C GLU A 89 -9.41 -3.73 -2.66
N ALA A 90 -8.34 -2.97 -2.39
CA ALA A 90 -7.12 -3.00 -3.20
C ALA A 90 -6.37 -4.35 -3.18
N LEU A 91 -6.40 -5.10 -2.06
CA LEU A 91 -5.83 -6.45 -1.97
C LEU A 91 -6.66 -7.47 -2.75
N GLU A 92 -8.00 -7.38 -2.68
CA GLU A 92 -8.90 -8.20 -3.48
C GLU A 92 -8.62 -7.99 -4.97
N ASP A 93 -8.53 -6.74 -5.43
CA ASP A 93 -8.20 -6.43 -6.84
C ASP A 93 -6.79 -6.89 -7.24
N LEU A 94 -5.75 -6.66 -6.41
CA LEU A 94 -4.40 -7.19 -6.63
C LEU A 94 -4.41 -8.72 -6.78
N SER A 95 -5.25 -9.42 -6.01
CA SER A 95 -5.37 -10.87 -6.07
C SER A 95 -5.97 -11.38 -7.39
N LEU A 96 -6.87 -10.60 -8.03
CA LEU A 96 -7.53 -10.98 -9.28
C LEU A 96 -6.59 -11.05 -10.49
N PHE A 97 -5.45 -10.35 -10.44
CA PHE A 97 -4.37 -10.45 -11.42
C PHE A 97 -3.07 -11.00 -10.83
N ARG A 98 -3.15 -11.71 -9.70
CA ARG A 98 -2.02 -12.44 -9.12
C ARG A 98 -1.41 -13.38 -10.17
N THR A 99 -0.16 -13.14 -10.50
CA THR A 99 0.60 -13.93 -11.45
C THR A 99 1.44 -15.00 -10.72
N PRO A 100 1.57 -16.22 -11.28
CA PRO A 100 2.41 -17.26 -10.68
C PRO A 100 3.91 -17.01 -10.90
N SER A 101 4.28 -16.10 -11.80
CA SER A 101 5.68 -15.76 -12.09
C SER A 101 6.21 -14.68 -11.16
N LEU A 102 7.41 -14.90 -10.62
CA LEU A 102 8.15 -13.95 -9.79
C LEU A 102 8.36 -12.62 -10.51
N ASP A 103 8.78 -12.65 -11.78
CA ASP A 103 9.09 -11.46 -12.57
C ASP A 103 7.84 -10.61 -12.81
N GLN A 104 6.68 -11.25 -12.97
CA GLN A 104 5.41 -10.58 -13.19
C GLN A 104 4.89 -9.92 -11.89
N GLN A 105 5.13 -10.53 -10.73
CA GLN A 105 4.90 -9.88 -9.43
C GLN A 105 5.88 -8.73 -9.20
N ALA A 106 7.15 -8.86 -9.59
CA ALA A 106 8.15 -7.79 -9.50
C ALA A 106 7.78 -6.57 -10.36
N ILE A 107 7.22 -6.79 -11.56
CA ILE A 107 6.64 -5.73 -12.39
C ILE A 107 5.48 -5.04 -11.66
N ILE A 108 4.54 -5.78 -11.05
CA ILE A 108 3.44 -5.18 -10.27
C ILE A 108 4.02 -4.30 -9.13
N VAL A 109 5.01 -4.79 -8.39
CA VAL A 109 5.69 -4.02 -7.34
C VAL A 109 6.30 -2.73 -7.88
N ARG A 110 7.06 -2.78 -8.99
CA ARG A 110 7.62 -1.59 -9.66
C ARG A 110 6.52 -0.57 -9.96
N GLU A 111 5.40 -1.00 -10.52
CA GLU A 111 4.28 -0.13 -10.83
C GLU A 111 3.64 0.48 -9.58
N LEU A 112 3.51 -0.25 -8.47
CA LEU A 112 3.00 0.31 -7.21
C LEU A 112 3.85 1.52 -6.75
N PHE A 113 5.18 1.46 -6.88
CA PHE A 113 6.05 2.62 -6.59
C PHE A 113 5.89 3.73 -7.63
N SER A 114 6.03 3.40 -8.92
CA SER A 114 6.09 4.39 -10.02
C SER A 114 4.83 5.24 -10.11
N ASN A 115 3.65 4.66 -9.85
CA ASN A 115 2.37 5.35 -9.94
C ASN A 115 2.15 6.44 -8.86
N VAL A 116 3.00 6.53 -7.83
CA VAL A 116 2.87 7.54 -6.76
C VAL A 116 4.08 8.48 -6.60
N PHE A 117 5.06 8.44 -7.50
CA PHE A 117 6.20 9.37 -7.44
C PHE A 117 5.77 10.84 -7.59
N GLU A 118 4.91 11.16 -8.55
CA GLU A 118 4.38 12.52 -8.74
C GLU A 118 3.13 12.82 -7.88
N ALA A 119 2.63 11.84 -7.14
CA ALA A 119 1.44 11.97 -6.31
C ALA A 119 1.70 12.76 -5.00
N LYS A 120 0.64 12.97 -4.22
CA LYS A 120 0.72 13.63 -2.90
C LYS A 120 1.35 12.68 -1.86
N PRO A 121 2.02 13.21 -0.80
CA PRO A 121 2.51 12.44 0.35
C PRO A 121 1.56 11.34 0.87
N ARG A 122 0.26 11.65 0.97
CA ARG A 122 -0.78 10.70 1.38
C ARG A 122 -0.84 9.44 0.51
N ALA A 123 -0.71 9.58 -0.82
CA ALA A 123 -0.73 8.46 -1.75
C ALA A 123 0.51 7.58 -1.61
N ARG A 124 1.70 8.18 -1.40
CA ARG A 124 2.94 7.44 -1.12
C ARG A 124 2.86 6.66 0.20
N LYS A 125 2.32 7.27 1.26
CA LYS A 125 2.03 6.58 2.54
C LYS A 125 1.06 5.41 2.33
N ALA A 126 -0.03 5.65 1.59
CA ALA A 126 -1.02 4.62 1.27
C ALA A 126 -0.38 3.41 0.57
N VAL A 127 0.39 3.63 -0.49
CA VAL A 127 1.10 2.55 -1.19
C VAL A 127 2.06 1.79 -0.27
N GLY A 128 2.76 2.49 0.64
CA GLY A 128 3.60 1.81 1.64
C GLY A 128 2.80 0.86 2.55
N HIS A 129 1.58 1.24 2.95
CA HIS A 129 0.68 0.36 3.70
C HIS A 129 0.13 -0.80 2.85
N LEU A 130 -0.15 -0.57 1.56
CA LEU A 130 -0.61 -1.61 0.64
C LEU A 130 0.48 -2.65 0.39
N LEU A 131 1.75 -2.23 0.29
CA LEU A 131 2.90 -3.13 0.17
C LEU A 131 3.10 -4.00 1.43
N ASP A 132 2.86 -3.45 2.63
CA ASP A 132 2.89 -4.22 3.89
C ASP A 132 1.80 -5.30 3.89
N ALA A 133 0.57 -4.89 3.61
CA ALA A 133 -0.57 -5.82 3.61
C ALA A 133 -0.47 -6.88 2.50
N ALA A 134 0.02 -6.53 1.30
CA ALA A 134 0.18 -7.47 0.19
C ALA A 134 1.29 -8.52 0.43
N LEU A 135 2.32 -8.19 1.23
CA LEU A 135 3.32 -9.13 1.70
C LEU A 135 2.79 -10.00 2.85
N ASN A 136 2.06 -9.41 3.81
CA ASN A 136 1.45 -10.13 4.93
C ASN A 136 0.43 -11.18 4.45
N ASP A 137 -0.38 -10.85 3.45
CA ASP A 137 -1.42 -11.72 2.88
C ASP A 137 -0.87 -12.64 1.76
N GLU A 138 0.46 -12.68 1.59
CA GLU A 138 1.19 -13.50 0.60
C GLU A 138 0.69 -13.32 -0.85
N ILE A 139 0.14 -12.15 -1.20
CA ILE A 139 -0.28 -11.81 -2.58
C ILE A 139 0.95 -11.58 -3.46
N ILE A 140 1.97 -10.93 -2.88
CA ILE A 140 3.29 -10.69 -3.47
C ILE A 140 4.32 -11.40 -2.58
N SER A 141 5.28 -12.11 -3.15
CA SER A 141 6.36 -12.73 -2.37
C SER A 141 7.44 -11.73 -1.95
N THR A 142 8.18 -12.02 -0.88
CA THR A 142 9.37 -11.26 -0.48
C THR A 142 10.37 -11.08 -1.62
N ASP A 143 10.62 -12.14 -2.38
CA ASP A 143 11.56 -12.12 -3.50
C ASP A 143 11.05 -11.22 -4.65
N ALA A 144 9.73 -11.21 -4.90
CA ALA A 144 9.12 -10.32 -5.88
C ALA A 144 9.15 -8.86 -5.43
N PHE A 145 8.92 -8.60 -4.14
CA PHE A 145 9.08 -7.28 -3.54
C PHE A 145 10.51 -6.76 -3.69
N THR A 146 11.51 -7.54 -3.29
CA THR A 146 12.93 -7.16 -3.42
C THR A 146 13.33 -6.96 -4.88
N SER A 147 12.87 -7.82 -5.79
CA SER A 147 13.14 -7.69 -7.24
C SER A 147 12.49 -6.44 -7.85
N GLY A 148 11.21 -6.19 -7.59
CA GLY A 148 10.50 -5.00 -8.08
C GLY A 148 11.02 -3.69 -7.46
N PHE A 149 11.40 -3.72 -6.19
CA PHE A 149 12.10 -2.61 -5.55
C PHE A 149 13.46 -2.34 -6.21
N LYS A 150 14.23 -3.39 -6.54
CA LYS A 150 15.49 -3.26 -7.29
C LYS A 150 15.27 -2.62 -8.65
N MET A 151 14.30 -3.07 -9.44
CA MET A 151 13.92 -2.44 -10.71
C MET A 151 13.56 -0.95 -10.53
N THR A 152 12.90 -0.61 -9.42
CA THR A 152 12.50 0.76 -9.07
C THR A 152 13.71 1.66 -8.80
N VAL A 153 14.69 1.20 -8.01
CA VAL A 153 15.91 1.99 -7.72
C VAL A 153 16.91 2.01 -8.86
N GLU A 154 16.89 1.01 -9.75
CA GLU A 154 17.65 1.02 -11.01
C GLU A 154 17.12 2.07 -12.00
N ALA A 155 15.80 2.32 -12.04
CA ALA A 155 15.17 3.37 -12.85
C ALA A 155 15.15 4.76 -12.16
N ALA A 156 15.41 4.84 -10.86
CA ALA A 156 15.38 6.10 -10.11
C ALA A 156 16.31 7.22 -10.65
N PRO A 157 17.47 6.95 -11.27
CA PRO A 157 18.28 7.99 -11.92
C PRO A 157 17.58 8.66 -13.12
N ASP A 158 16.76 7.93 -13.88
CA ASP A 158 16.00 8.48 -15.00
C ASP A 158 14.86 9.36 -14.48
N TYR A 159 14.10 8.88 -13.48
CA TYR A 159 13.11 9.69 -12.77
C TYR A 159 13.72 10.94 -12.11
N ALA A 160 15.00 10.91 -11.69
CA ALA A 160 15.67 12.04 -11.06
C ALA A 160 15.87 13.25 -12.00
N VAL A 161 15.75 13.06 -13.33
CA VAL A 161 15.81 14.14 -14.33
C VAL A 161 14.64 15.10 -14.15
N ASP A 162 13.43 14.57 -14.01
CA ASP A 162 12.18 15.35 -13.88
C ASP A 162 11.71 15.49 -12.42
N ILE A 163 12.11 14.55 -11.54
CA ILE A 163 11.70 14.47 -10.13
C ILE A 163 12.95 14.50 -9.21
N PRO A 164 13.50 15.70 -8.89
CA PRO A 164 14.70 15.83 -8.06
C PRO A 164 14.60 15.21 -6.64
N LEU A 165 13.37 14.97 -6.16
CA LEU A 165 13.07 14.38 -4.85
C LEU A 165 12.82 12.86 -4.89
N ILE A 166 13.09 12.17 -6.00
CA ILE A 166 12.76 10.75 -6.18
C ILE A 166 13.24 9.85 -5.03
N TRP A 167 14.48 10.03 -4.54
CA TRP A 167 15.02 9.25 -3.41
C TRP A 167 14.29 9.52 -2.09
N GLN A 168 13.79 10.74 -1.89
CA GLN A 168 12.93 11.07 -0.75
C GLN A 168 11.57 10.40 -0.88
N TYR A 169 11.00 10.35 -2.09
CA TYR A 169 9.70 9.72 -2.35
C TYR A 169 9.75 8.19 -2.23
N ILE A 170 10.81 7.55 -2.71
CA ILE A 170 11.08 6.12 -2.47
C ILE A 170 11.22 5.87 -0.95
N GLY A 171 12.00 6.71 -0.25
CA GLY A 171 12.14 6.64 1.21
C GLY A 171 10.84 6.91 1.98
N GLU A 172 9.90 7.68 1.43
CA GLU A 172 8.56 7.91 2.00
C GLU A 172 7.68 6.67 1.91
N ILE A 173 7.65 6.03 0.75
CA ILE A 173 6.89 4.79 0.51
C ILE A 173 7.45 3.66 1.38
N ILE A 174 8.78 3.48 1.40
CA ILE A 174 9.43 2.45 2.23
C ILE A 174 9.35 2.79 3.72
N GLY A 175 9.42 4.07 4.12
CA GLY A 175 9.22 4.48 5.51
C GLY A 175 7.82 4.14 6.00
N ALA A 176 6.79 4.36 5.17
CA ALA A 176 5.42 3.93 5.46
C ALA A 176 5.31 2.40 5.55
N PHE A 177 5.94 1.67 4.63
CA PHE A 177 6.03 0.21 4.67
C PHE A 177 6.69 -0.32 5.95
N ILE A 178 7.83 0.24 6.40
CA ILE A 178 8.52 -0.16 7.63
C ILE A 178 7.75 0.27 8.89
N GLY A 179 7.03 1.40 8.83
CA GLY A 179 6.19 1.90 9.92
C GLY A 179 4.85 1.18 10.09
N ALA A 180 4.38 0.47 9.06
CA ALA A 180 3.06 -0.17 9.01
C ALA A 180 2.94 -1.40 9.96
N PRO A 181 1.71 -1.83 10.35
CA PRO A 181 1.49 -2.74 11.48
C PRO A 181 2.14 -4.12 11.37
N THR A 182 2.15 -4.73 10.17
CA THR A 182 2.57 -6.14 9.95
C THR A 182 3.96 -6.28 9.36
N SER A 183 4.65 -5.14 9.17
CA SER A 183 5.93 -5.07 8.47
C SER A 183 7.01 -5.98 9.03
N ASN A 184 8.09 -6.16 8.27
CA ASN A 184 9.26 -6.93 8.66
C ASN A 184 10.56 -6.13 8.46
N MET A 185 11.15 -5.65 9.56
CA MET A 185 12.38 -4.86 9.59
C MET A 185 13.57 -5.61 8.96
N SER A 186 13.57 -6.95 8.93
CA SER A 186 14.66 -7.70 8.28
C SER A 186 14.81 -7.38 6.78
N LEU A 187 13.75 -6.88 6.12
CA LEU A 187 13.77 -6.47 4.72
C LEU A 187 14.57 -5.18 4.48
N ILE A 188 14.79 -4.34 5.49
CA ILE A 188 15.52 -3.06 5.32
C ILE A 188 16.95 -3.29 4.79
N LYS A 189 17.54 -4.44 5.12
CA LYS A 189 18.85 -4.88 4.59
C LYS A 189 18.80 -5.13 3.08
N GLN A 190 17.81 -5.88 2.59
CA GLN A 190 17.67 -6.19 1.16
C GLN A 190 17.34 -4.93 0.34
N ILE A 191 16.48 -4.07 0.89
CA ILE A 191 16.15 -2.75 0.34
C ILE A 191 17.42 -1.90 0.16
N LEU A 192 18.21 -1.72 1.22
CA LEU A 192 19.40 -0.85 1.18
C LEU A 192 20.57 -1.44 0.39
N GLN A 193 20.65 -2.78 0.29
CA GLN A 193 21.58 -3.49 -0.60
C GLN A 193 21.18 -3.41 -2.08
N SER A 194 19.92 -3.12 -2.40
CA SER A 194 19.46 -2.92 -3.78
C SER A 194 19.72 -1.51 -4.29
N ALA A 195 19.83 -0.53 -3.39
CA ALA A 195 20.11 0.86 -3.74
C ALA A 195 21.59 1.10 -4.13
N PRO A 196 21.88 2.07 -5.02
CA PRO A 196 23.26 2.49 -5.32
C PRO A 196 24.01 2.99 -4.08
N ASP A 197 25.30 2.70 -3.98
CA ASP A 197 26.14 3.03 -2.81
C ASP A 197 26.08 4.51 -2.39
N ASP A 198 26.10 5.44 -3.36
CA ASP A 198 26.03 6.88 -3.12
C ASP A 198 24.63 7.35 -2.63
N LYS A 199 23.63 6.46 -2.71
CA LYS A 199 22.24 6.69 -2.32
C LYS A 199 21.81 5.90 -1.10
N SER A 200 22.40 4.74 -0.79
CA SER A 200 21.96 3.90 0.34
C SER A 200 21.95 4.66 1.67
N LYS A 201 22.96 5.51 1.95
CA LYS A 201 22.98 6.38 3.14
C LYS A 201 21.78 7.34 3.15
N GLN A 202 21.58 8.10 2.08
CA GLN A 202 20.49 9.07 1.94
C GLN A 202 19.12 8.39 2.06
N LEU A 203 18.96 7.23 1.42
CA LEU A 203 17.73 6.44 1.45
C LEU A 203 17.44 5.92 2.86
N PHE A 204 18.43 5.41 3.60
CA PHE A 204 18.26 5.03 5.00
C PHE A 204 17.73 6.20 5.86
N GLN A 205 18.31 7.40 5.70
CA GLN A 205 17.86 8.58 6.45
C GLN A 205 16.38 8.90 6.19
N TYR A 206 15.94 8.83 4.92
CA TYR A 206 14.54 9.03 4.58
C TYR A 206 13.65 7.91 5.13
N ILE A 207 14.02 6.63 4.98
CA ILE A 207 13.26 5.50 5.49
C ILE A 207 13.04 5.63 7.00
N ILE A 208 14.10 5.86 7.77
CA ILE A 208 13.99 5.99 9.23
C ILE A 208 13.15 7.21 9.61
N ARG A 209 13.37 8.37 8.98
CA ARG A 209 12.54 9.57 9.25
C ARG A 209 11.06 9.27 9.03
N TYR A 210 10.68 8.79 7.84
CA TYR A 210 9.29 8.53 7.50
C TYR A 210 8.68 7.39 8.31
N ALA A 211 9.44 6.34 8.64
CA ALA A 211 8.98 5.29 9.55
C ALA A 211 8.68 5.84 10.96
N THR A 212 9.46 6.83 11.45
CA THR A 212 9.15 7.52 12.72
C THR A 212 8.02 8.54 12.62
N GLU A 213 7.73 9.11 11.44
CA GLU A 213 6.59 10.01 11.20
C GLU A 213 5.26 9.25 11.06
N PHE A 214 5.27 8.04 10.47
CA PHE A 214 4.08 7.21 10.26
C PHE A 214 3.83 6.17 11.35
N SER A 215 4.79 6.00 12.26
CA SER A 215 4.72 5.10 13.41
C SER A 215 5.11 5.87 14.69
N SER A 216 5.76 5.24 15.67
CA SER A 216 6.40 5.95 16.78
C SER A 216 7.89 5.61 16.84
N GLN A 217 8.72 6.57 17.28
CA GLN A 217 10.17 6.36 17.44
C GLN A 217 10.48 5.14 18.32
N SER A 218 9.78 4.98 19.45
CA SER A 218 9.90 3.80 20.32
C SER A 218 9.55 2.48 19.62
N ARG A 219 8.54 2.47 18.74
CA ARG A 219 8.22 1.28 17.95
C ARG A 219 9.33 0.97 16.95
N ILE A 220 9.83 1.96 16.20
CA ILE A 220 10.92 1.77 15.23
C ILE A 220 12.21 1.31 15.93
N GLN A 221 12.56 1.91 17.07
CA GLN A 221 13.69 1.50 17.93
C GLN A 221 13.57 0.04 18.35
N LYS A 222 12.46 -0.34 18.99
CA LYS A 222 12.24 -1.73 19.43
C LYS A 222 12.27 -2.71 18.26
N PHE A 223 11.74 -2.31 17.12
CA PHE A 223 11.66 -3.15 15.93
C PHE A 223 13.03 -3.34 15.27
N TRP A 224 13.85 -2.28 15.22
CA TRP A 224 15.26 -2.34 14.87
C TRP A 224 16.04 -3.28 15.79
N GLN A 225 15.93 -3.11 17.11
CA GLN A 225 16.58 -3.97 18.10
C GLN A 225 16.17 -5.45 17.97
N THR A 226 14.89 -5.70 17.71
CA THR A 226 14.35 -7.06 17.51
C THR A 226 14.88 -7.71 16.22
N SER A 227 15.27 -6.93 15.20
CA SER A 227 15.89 -7.47 13.98
C SER A 227 17.30 -8.00 14.19
N GLY A 228 17.98 -7.58 15.27
CA GLY A 228 19.38 -7.91 15.54
C GLY A 228 20.41 -7.23 14.63
N PHE A 229 20.00 -6.29 13.77
CA PHE A 229 20.92 -5.56 12.89
C PHE A 229 21.66 -4.42 13.61
N SER A 230 22.92 -4.25 13.26
CA SER A 230 23.65 -2.99 13.43
C SER A 230 23.55 -2.14 12.16
N ILE A 231 23.87 -0.85 12.24
CA ILE A 231 23.93 0.02 11.06
C ILE A 231 24.95 -0.49 10.01
N ASN A 232 26.03 -1.13 10.46
CA ASN A 232 27.05 -1.74 9.57
C ASN A 232 26.53 -2.99 8.82
N ASP A 233 25.41 -3.58 9.25
CA ASP A 233 24.80 -4.72 8.54
C ASP A 233 23.99 -4.30 7.31
N VAL A 234 23.64 -3.01 7.21
CA VAL A 234 22.76 -2.44 6.18
C VAL A 234 23.40 -1.33 5.34
N LEU A 235 24.44 -0.67 5.86
CA LEU A 235 25.22 0.36 5.16
C LEU A 235 26.71 0.04 5.20
N LYS A 236 27.42 0.39 4.13
CA LYS A 236 28.89 0.25 4.06
C LYS A 236 29.56 1.22 5.05
N SER A 237 30.61 0.75 5.72
CA SER A 237 31.24 1.49 6.83
C SER A 237 31.92 2.80 6.42
N ASP A 238 32.29 2.97 5.14
CA ASP A 238 32.81 4.22 4.59
C ASP A 238 31.73 5.33 4.46
N LEU A 239 30.45 4.95 4.42
CA LEU A 239 29.32 5.86 4.47
C LEU A 239 28.98 6.31 5.91
N ILE A 240 29.47 5.60 6.93
CA ILE A 240 29.12 5.80 8.35
C ILE A 240 30.17 6.68 9.02
N ASP A 241 29.86 7.97 9.15
CA ASP A 241 30.68 8.93 9.89
C ASP A 241 30.19 9.15 11.34
N SER A 242 31.03 9.76 12.17
CA SER A 242 30.72 9.99 13.60
C SER A 242 29.54 10.92 13.89
N SER A 243 29.07 11.71 12.92
CA SER A 243 27.83 12.49 13.04
C SER A 243 26.64 11.58 12.80
N PHE A 244 26.69 10.78 11.73
CA PHE A 244 25.66 9.81 11.39
C PHE A 244 25.46 8.77 12.50
N THR A 245 26.54 8.23 13.08
CA THR A 245 26.42 7.30 14.22
C THR A 245 25.67 7.93 15.40
N LYS A 246 25.96 9.20 15.74
CA LYS A 246 25.28 9.92 16.83
C LYS A 246 23.82 10.27 16.52
N GLU A 247 23.50 10.54 15.26
CA GLU A 247 22.12 10.81 14.81
C GLU A 247 21.21 9.58 14.96
N TYR A 248 21.78 8.38 14.83
CA TYR A 248 21.06 7.10 14.85
C TYR A 248 21.39 6.19 16.05
N ASP A 249 22.13 6.70 17.05
CA ASP A 249 22.52 5.96 18.27
C ASP A 249 21.30 5.39 19.00
N TRP A 250 20.20 6.16 19.00
CA TRP A 250 18.90 5.79 19.58
C TRP A 250 18.29 4.50 19.01
N LEU A 251 18.68 4.05 17.81
CA LEU A 251 18.26 2.73 17.29
C LEU A 251 18.88 1.58 18.09
N SER A 252 20.09 1.79 18.63
CA SER A 252 20.85 0.80 19.40
C SER A 252 20.74 1.00 20.91
N ASP A 253 20.45 2.23 21.37
CA ASP A 253 20.17 2.53 22.78
C ASP A 253 19.09 1.59 23.32
N THR A 254 19.45 0.69 24.23
CA THR A 254 18.46 0.06 25.10
C THR A 254 17.72 1.19 25.82
N PRO A 255 16.38 1.27 25.77
CA PRO A 255 15.66 2.34 26.45
C PRO A 255 16.04 2.31 27.93
N GLU A 256 16.64 3.41 28.39
CA GLU A 256 16.93 3.62 29.80
C GLU A 256 15.62 3.43 30.56
N SER A 257 15.61 2.49 31.51
CA SER A 257 14.41 1.99 32.19
C SER A 257 13.44 3.13 32.49
N GLU A 258 12.18 3.01 32.06
CA GLU A 258 11.17 4.02 32.37
C GLU A 258 11.26 4.39 33.86
N PRO A 259 11.30 5.71 34.20
CA PRO A 259 11.62 6.16 35.53
C PRO A 259 10.68 5.48 36.52
N SER A 260 11.25 4.64 37.38
CA SER A 260 10.48 3.66 38.14
C SER A 260 9.49 4.35 39.07
N THR A 261 8.24 4.42 38.64
CA THR A 261 7.10 4.77 39.49
C THR A 261 7.15 3.85 40.71
N PRO A 262 6.96 4.36 41.95
CA PRO A 262 7.35 3.63 43.16
C PRO A 262 6.81 2.20 43.22
N GLN A 263 7.70 1.25 43.49
CA GLN A 263 7.44 -0.18 43.45
C GLN A 263 6.14 -0.57 44.18
N THR A 264 5.09 -0.79 43.40
CA THR A 264 3.94 -1.58 43.83
C THR A 264 4.13 -2.96 43.21
N LYS A 265 4.44 -3.93 44.08
CA LYS A 265 4.75 -5.35 43.86
C LYS A 265 4.38 -5.91 42.48
N GLU A 266 5.35 -6.60 41.87
CA GLU A 266 5.23 -7.39 40.64
C GLU A 266 3.86 -8.07 40.49
N ASN A 267 3.11 -7.64 39.48
CA ASN A 267 2.06 -8.47 38.89
C ASN A 267 2.58 -8.94 37.53
N VAL A 268 2.89 -10.23 37.45
CA VAL A 268 3.19 -10.91 36.20
C VAL A 268 2.03 -10.67 35.23
N SER A 269 2.31 -10.09 34.07
CA SER A 269 1.29 -9.94 33.02
C SER A 269 0.72 -11.32 32.69
N PRO A 270 -0.60 -11.56 32.86
CA PRO A 270 -1.16 -12.88 32.69
C PRO A 270 -1.14 -13.25 31.21
N ARG A 271 -0.19 -14.11 30.82
CA ARG A 271 -0.29 -14.86 29.57
C ARG A 271 -1.63 -15.60 29.60
N ALA A 272 -2.55 -15.24 28.72
CA ALA A 272 -3.89 -15.80 28.70
C ALA A 272 -3.81 -17.33 28.64
N ASP A 273 -4.49 -18.01 29.57
CA ASP A 273 -4.48 -19.47 29.61
C ASP A 273 -5.08 -20.02 28.31
N SER A 274 -4.35 -20.93 27.66
CA SER A 274 -4.76 -21.54 26.40
C SER A 274 -6.11 -22.27 26.51
N GLN A 275 -6.50 -22.73 27.70
CA GLN A 275 -7.83 -23.31 27.95
C GLN A 275 -8.91 -22.24 28.09
N LEU A 276 -8.65 -21.11 28.75
CA LEU A 276 -9.59 -19.98 28.79
C LEU A 276 -9.83 -19.41 27.38
N VAL A 277 -8.77 -19.25 26.58
CA VAL A 277 -8.89 -18.80 25.18
C VAL A 277 -9.71 -19.80 24.34
N LYS A 278 -9.57 -21.11 24.57
CA LYS A 278 -10.41 -22.13 23.92
C LYS A 278 -11.85 -22.08 24.39
N LEU A 279 -12.11 -21.84 25.68
CA LEU A 279 -13.45 -21.70 26.22
C LEU A 279 -14.19 -20.52 25.56
N PHE A 280 -13.57 -19.35 25.53
CA PHE A 280 -14.15 -18.15 24.89
C PHE A 280 -14.39 -18.34 23.38
N LYS A 281 -13.46 -18.96 22.64
CA LYS A 281 -13.67 -19.25 21.21
C LYS A 281 -14.82 -20.24 20.98
N SER A 282 -14.84 -21.35 21.72
CA SER A 282 -15.90 -22.37 21.62
C SER A 282 -17.30 -21.82 21.94
N VAL A 283 -17.40 -20.74 22.72
CA VAL A 283 -18.67 -20.12 23.07
C VAL A 283 -19.11 -19.08 22.04
N ASN A 284 -18.18 -18.29 21.49
CA ASN A 284 -18.47 -17.35 20.41
C ASN A 284 -19.02 -18.05 19.16
N ASP A 285 -18.52 -19.25 18.86
CA ASP A 285 -18.96 -20.07 17.71
C ASP A 285 -20.32 -20.78 17.95
N GLN A 286 -20.89 -20.71 19.15
CA GLN A 286 -22.16 -21.36 19.53
C GLN A 286 -23.25 -20.36 19.98
N GLY A 287 -22.93 -19.07 20.08
CA GLY A 287 -23.90 -18.01 20.40
C GLY A 287 -24.41 -17.97 21.85
N THR A 288 -23.80 -18.73 22.75
CA THR A 288 -24.19 -18.80 24.17
C THR A 288 -23.52 -17.68 24.98
N THR A 289 -24.17 -17.17 26.02
CA THR A 289 -23.53 -16.25 26.99
C THR A 289 -22.88 -17.03 28.12
N VAL A 290 -21.56 -16.87 28.33
CA VAL A 290 -20.91 -17.41 29.55
C VAL A 290 -21.50 -16.74 30.78
N THR A 291 -21.83 -17.52 31.81
CA THR A 291 -22.26 -16.97 33.10
C THR A 291 -21.12 -17.05 34.11
N ASP A 292 -21.02 -16.03 34.96
CA ASP A 292 -19.94 -15.87 35.96
C ASP A 292 -19.59 -17.12 36.80
N PRO A 293 -20.52 -18.03 37.18
CA PRO A 293 -20.19 -19.20 37.99
C PRO A 293 -19.13 -20.12 37.38
N GLU A 294 -19.13 -20.32 36.06
CA GLU A 294 -18.22 -21.25 35.38
C GLU A 294 -16.78 -20.71 35.33
N ILE A 295 -16.63 -19.41 35.04
CA ILE A 295 -15.34 -18.70 35.09
C ILE A 295 -14.79 -18.71 36.52
N ILE A 296 -15.64 -18.46 37.52
CA ILE A 296 -15.25 -18.46 38.94
C ILE A 296 -14.85 -19.87 39.41
N ALA A 297 -15.50 -20.94 38.91
CA ALA A 297 -15.11 -22.31 39.22
C ALA A 297 -13.71 -22.63 38.70
N TYR A 298 -13.45 -22.36 37.42
CA TYR A 298 -12.14 -22.59 36.79
C TYR A 298 -11.00 -21.85 37.51
N ILE A 299 -11.20 -20.56 37.84
CA ILE A 299 -10.20 -19.75 38.55
C ILE A 299 -9.86 -20.30 39.95
N ARG A 300 -10.81 -20.98 40.63
CA ARG A 300 -10.55 -21.63 41.92
C ARG A 300 -9.77 -22.93 41.80
N GLU A 301 -9.90 -23.64 40.69
CA GLU A 301 -9.25 -24.93 40.46
C GLU A 301 -7.79 -24.75 40.03
N VAL A 302 -7.49 -23.76 39.20
CA VAL A 302 -6.12 -23.39 38.75
C VAL A 302 -5.27 -22.74 39.86
N ARG A 303 -5.85 -22.39 41.02
CA ARG A 303 -5.16 -21.78 42.18
C ARG A 303 -4.84 -22.75 43.33
N LYS A 304 -4.89 -24.07 43.09
CA LYS A 304 -4.44 -25.11 44.03
C LYS A 304 -3.14 -25.77 43.55
#